data_AF-A0A7L8UEC1-F1
#
_entry.id   AF-A0A7L8UEC1-F1
#
_cell.length_a   1.000
_cell.length_b   1.000
_cell.length_c   1.000
_cell.angle_alpha   90.00
_cell.angle_beta   90.00
_cell.angle_gamma   90.00
#
_symmetry.space_group_name_H-M   'P 1'
#
loop_
_entity.id
_entity.type
_entity.pdbx_description
1 polymer ?
#
loop_
_entity_poly.entity_id
_entity_poly.type
_entity_poly.pdbx_seq_one_letter_code
_entity_poly.pdbx_strand_id
1 'polypeptide(L)'
;MDNELSYSKQEELKNKIIKGVFDAETEINNLIESGFEEEKAKAALLKVVKSYKEDLFYEAKEAKENEEKGNIAVFAVIFSSLLIAMFGGQSGIMILVSLLVACLAGFYGFPKNPIPAVVGFAVGAILMPFAVGFYLRGRDTFLNLELFIPMIMAFGPAFLIKYILSKLIPAND
;
A
#
# COMPACT_ATOMS: atom_id res chain seq x y z
N MET A 1 -6.46 -18.61 -42.22
CA MET A 1 -5.83 -17.33 -41.81
C MET A 1 -6.10 -17.18 -40.33
N ASP A 2 -5.05 -16.97 -39.54
CA ASP A 2 -5.11 -16.83 -38.09
C ASP A 2 -5.94 -15.61 -37.71
N ASN A 3 -7.21 -15.86 -37.38
CA ASN A 3 -8.12 -14.85 -36.89
C ASN A 3 -7.90 -14.66 -35.37
N GLU A 4 -6.68 -14.28 -34.97
CA GLU A 4 -6.45 -13.71 -33.65
C GLU A 4 -6.77 -12.22 -33.68
N LEU A 5 -7.46 -11.73 -32.65
CA LEU A 5 -7.76 -10.30 -32.52
C LEU A 5 -6.44 -9.52 -32.39
N SER A 6 -6.23 -8.52 -33.24
CA SER A 6 -5.10 -7.59 -33.10
C SER A 6 -5.07 -6.97 -31.70
N TYR A 7 -3.88 -6.81 -31.13
CA TYR A 7 -3.65 -6.18 -29.83
C TYR A 7 -4.39 -4.83 -29.69
N SER A 8 -4.40 -4.02 -30.75
CA SER A 8 -5.12 -2.73 -30.79
C SER A 8 -6.63 -2.86 -30.54
N LYS A 9 -7.29 -3.85 -31.14
CA LYS A 9 -8.72 -4.11 -30.94
C LYS A 9 -9.00 -4.68 -29.54
N GLN A 10 -8.10 -5.45 -28.98
CA GLN A 10 -8.23 -5.95 -27.61
C GLN A 10 -8.17 -4.80 -26.60
N GLU A 11 -7.26 -3.85 -26.81
CA GLU A 11 -7.11 -2.66 -25.96
C GLU A 11 -8.30 -1.70 -26.08
N GLU A 12 -8.85 -1.54 -27.30
CA GLU A 12 -10.08 -0.76 -27.51
C GLU A 12 -11.28 -1.38 -26.78
N LEU A 13 -11.45 -2.71 -26.86
CA LEU A 13 -12.49 -3.43 -26.12
C LEU A 13 -12.30 -3.30 -24.60
N LYS A 14 -11.07 -3.45 -24.09
CA LYS A 14 -10.76 -3.20 -22.66
C LYS A 14 -11.12 -1.77 -22.25
N ASN A 15 -10.79 -0.77 -23.07
CA ASN A 15 -11.14 0.63 -22.83
C ASN A 15 -12.66 0.88 -22.83
N LYS A 16 -13.42 0.21 -23.69
CA LYS A 16 -14.90 0.29 -23.69
C LYS A 16 -15.50 -0.34 -22.42
N ILE A 17 -14.91 -1.43 -21.94
CA ILE A 17 -15.29 -2.05 -20.66
C ILE A 17 -15.01 -1.09 -19.50
N ILE A 18 -13.82 -0.48 -19.45
CA ILE A 18 -13.46 0.51 -18.42
C ILE A 18 -14.45 1.69 -18.38
N LYS A 19 -14.87 2.17 -19.56
CA LYS A 19 -15.79 3.32 -19.69
C LYS A 19 -17.27 2.97 -19.47
N GLY A 20 -17.61 1.69 -19.28
CA GLY A 20 -18.98 1.23 -19.08
C GLY A 20 -19.88 1.33 -20.33
N VAL A 21 -19.29 1.45 -21.52
CA VAL A 21 -20.01 1.57 -22.82
C VAL A 21 -19.93 0.25 -23.60
N PHE A 22 -19.52 -0.82 -22.94
CA PHE A 22 -19.34 -2.14 -23.56
C PHE A 22 -20.69 -2.86 -23.69
N ASP A 23 -21.07 -3.13 -24.93
CA ASP A 23 -22.21 -3.98 -25.27
C ASP A 23 -21.70 -5.22 -26.01
N ALA A 24 -21.94 -6.39 -25.42
CA ALA A 24 -21.42 -7.65 -25.94
C ALA A 24 -22.04 -8.03 -27.29
N GLU A 25 -23.32 -7.75 -27.51
CA GLU A 25 -24.01 -8.08 -28.76
C GLU A 25 -23.53 -7.16 -29.89
N THR A 26 -23.36 -5.88 -29.59
CA THR A 26 -22.86 -4.89 -30.55
C THR A 26 -21.44 -5.21 -30.98
N GLU A 27 -20.56 -5.63 -30.06
CA GLU A 27 -19.18 -5.95 -30.41
C GLU A 27 -19.01 -7.33 -31.05
N ILE A 28 -19.89 -8.29 -30.77
CA ILE A 28 -19.96 -9.54 -31.54
C ILE A 28 -20.31 -9.22 -33.00
N ASN A 29 -21.31 -8.35 -33.24
CA ASN A 29 -21.71 -7.96 -34.59
C ASN A 29 -20.58 -7.22 -35.33
N ASN A 30 -19.88 -6.30 -34.67
CA ASN A 30 -18.72 -5.60 -35.26
C ASN A 30 -17.57 -6.55 -35.64
N LEU A 31 -17.37 -7.61 -34.85
CA LEU A 31 -16.38 -8.65 -35.16
C LEU A 31 -16.83 -9.54 -36.32
N ILE A 32 -18.13 -9.86 -36.43
CA ILE A 32 -18.70 -10.59 -37.57
C ILE A 32 -18.58 -9.78 -38.87
N GLU A 33 -18.90 -8.48 -38.83
CA GLU A 33 -18.71 -7.55 -39.96
C GLU A 33 -17.24 -7.43 -40.37
N SER A 34 -16.31 -7.62 -39.43
CA SER A 34 -14.87 -7.66 -39.68
C SER A 34 -14.38 -8.99 -40.29
N GLY A 35 -15.29 -9.93 -40.60
CA GLY A 35 -14.97 -11.21 -41.25
C GLY A 35 -14.70 -12.37 -40.28
N PHE A 36 -15.09 -12.27 -39.01
CA PHE A 36 -15.03 -13.38 -38.06
C PHE A 36 -16.30 -14.25 -38.13
N GLU A 37 -16.15 -15.57 -38.04
CA GLU A 37 -17.29 -16.46 -37.79
C GLU A 37 -17.87 -16.18 -36.39
N GLU A 38 -19.19 -16.26 -36.25
CA GLU A 38 -19.92 -15.91 -35.02
C GLU A 38 -19.38 -16.62 -33.76
N GLU A 39 -19.05 -17.91 -33.85
CA GLU A 39 -18.47 -18.67 -32.75
C GLU A 39 -17.07 -18.15 -32.36
N LYS A 40 -16.24 -17.77 -33.34
CA LYS A 40 -14.89 -17.23 -33.10
C LYS A 40 -14.95 -15.82 -32.53
N ALA A 41 -15.90 -15.00 -32.98
CA ALA A 41 -16.14 -13.67 -32.43
C ALA A 41 -16.54 -13.74 -30.94
N LYS A 42 -17.49 -14.62 -30.60
CA LYS A 42 -17.91 -14.87 -29.20
C LYS A 42 -16.73 -15.36 -28.35
N ALA A 43 -15.97 -16.33 -28.84
CA ALA A 43 -14.81 -16.87 -28.12
C ALA A 43 -13.71 -15.84 -27.87
N ALA A 44 -13.40 -15.01 -28.88
CA ALA A 44 -12.36 -13.98 -28.76
C ALA A 44 -12.76 -12.86 -27.80
N LEU A 45 -14.03 -12.46 -27.83
CA LEU A 45 -14.58 -11.43 -26.94
C LEU A 45 -14.67 -11.93 -25.49
N LEU A 46 -15.05 -13.21 -25.28
CA LEU A 46 -14.95 -13.89 -23.98
C LEU A 46 -13.52 -13.92 -23.44
N LYS A 47 -12.52 -14.17 -24.29
CA LYS A 47 -11.10 -14.18 -23.91
C LYS A 47 -10.64 -12.79 -23.42
N VAL A 48 -11.07 -11.72 -24.10
CA VAL A 48 -10.75 -10.34 -23.69
C VAL A 48 -11.42 -9.98 -22.37
N VAL A 49 -12.70 -10.30 -22.20
CA VAL A 49 -13.43 -10.06 -20.95
C VAL A 49 -12.82 -10.85 -19.79
N LYS A 50 -12.44 -12.12 -20.03
CA LYS A 50 -11.78 -12.96 -19.02
C LYS A 50 -10.41 -12.41 -18.64
N SER A 51 -9.58 -12.01 -19.61
CA SER A 51 -8.29 -11.36 -19.36
C SER A 51 -8.46 -10.08 -18.55
N TYR A 52 -9.42 -9.22 -18.91
CA TYR A 52 -9.66 -7.98 -18.17
C TYR A 52 -10.13 -8.24 -16.73
N LYS A 53 -10.97 -9.25 -16.51
CA LYS A 53 -11.38 -9.67 -15.17
C LYS A 53 -10.22 -10.22 -14.35
N GLU A 54 -9.32 -10.97 -14.98
CA GLU A 54 -8.09 -11.46 -14.35
C GLU A 54 -7.17 -10.29 -13.99
N ASP A 55 -6.97 -9.33 -14.90
CA ASP A 55 -6.18 -8.11 -14.66
C ASP A 55 -6.72 -7.33 -13.45
N LEU A 56 -8.04 -7.07 -13.41
CA LEU A 56 -8.70 -6.41 -12.27
C LEU A 56 -8.55 -7.21 -10.96
N PHE A 57 -8.63 -8.54 -11.03
CA PHE A 57 -8.45 -9.39 -9.86
C PHE A 57 -7.02 -9.32 -9.33
N TYR A 58 -6.01 -9.33 -10.20
CA TYR A 58 -4.62 -9.17 -9.81
C TYR A 58 -4.34 -7.79 -9.25
N GLU A 59 -4.86 -6.73 -9.87
CA GLU A 59 -4.72 -5.36 -9.38
C GLU A 59 -5.36 -5.17 -8.00
N ALA A 60 -6.57 -5.69 -7.80
CA ALA A 60 -7.25 -5.65 -6.51
C ALA A 60 -6.53 -6.49 -5.44
N LYS A 61 -6.00 -7.65 -5.83
CA LYS A 61 -5.22 -8.51 -4.93
C LYS A 61 -3.92 -7.83 -4.52
N GLU A 62 -3.20 -7.23 -5.46
CA GLU A 62 -1.94 -6.53 -5.20
C GLU A 62 -2.15 -5.28 -4.34
N ALA A 63 -3.23 -4.52 -4.59
CA ALA A 63 -3.61 -3.39 -3.75
C ALA A 63 -3.86 -3.83 -2.30
N LYS A 64 -4.61 -4.93 -2.10
CA LYS A 64 -4.89 -5.49 -0.78
C LYS A 64 -3.62 -6.02 -0.08
N GLU A 65 -2.77 -6.74 -0.80
CA GLU A 65 -1.48 -7.23 -0.26
C GLU A 65 -0.57 -6.07 0.15
N ASN A 66 -0.54 -4.98 -0.62
CA ASN A 66 0.23 -3.79 -0.29
C ASN A 66 -0.33 -3.05 0.94
N GLU A 67 -1.66 -2.98 1.09
CA GLU A 67 -2.30 -2.42 2.28
C GLU A 67 -2.01 -3.25 3.53
N GLU A 68 -2.11 -4.58 3.43
CA GLU A 68 -1.79 -5.50 4.53
C GLU A 68 -0.32 -5.37 4.96
N LYS A 69 0.63 -5.33 4.01
CA LYS A 69 2.05 -5.07 4.28
C LYS A 69 2.27 -3.73 4.98
N GLY A 70 1.56 -2.69 4.54
CA GLY A 70 1.61 -1.36 5.17
C GLY A 70 1.13 -1.38 6.62
N ASN A 71 0.02 -2.06 6.89
CA ASN A 71 -0.53 -2.20 8.24
C ASN A 71 0.39 -3.01 9.17
N ILE A 72 0.96 -4.11 8.67
CA ILE A 72 1.94 -4.92 9.42
C ILE A 72 3.18 -4.09 9.74
N ALA A 73 3.68 -3.30 8.78
CA ALA A 73 4.81 -2.42 9.00
C ALA A 73 4.53 -1.36 10.06
N VAL A 74 3.39 -0.65 9.97
CA VAL A 74 2.99 0.34 10.98
C VAL A 74 2.95 -0.30 12.37
N PHE A 75 2.30 -1.46 12.50
CA PHE A 75 2.18 -2.18 13.76
C PHE A 75 3.55 -2.60 14.30
N ALA A 76 4.41 -3.18 13.46
CA ALA A 76 5.74 -3.61 13.84
C ALA A 76 6.59 -2.44 14.36
N VAL A 77 6.55 -1.29 13.70
CA VAL A 77 7.30 -0.09 14.12
C VAL A 77 6.79 0.47 15.43
N ILE A 78 5.47 0.63 15.59
CA ILE A 78 4.88 1.14 16.83
C ILE A 78 5.21 0.21 17.99
N PHE A 79 5.00 -1.10 17.81
CA PHE A 79 5.17 -2.09 18.88
C PHE A 79 6.64 -2.23 19.29
N SER A 80 7.56 -2.32 18.33
CA SER A 80 9.01 -2.36 18.61
C SER A 80 9.51 -1.10 19.30
N SER A 81 9.07 0.08 18.83
CA SER A 81 9.46 1.36 19.43
C SER A 81 8.93 1.51 20.86
N LEU A 82 7.71 1.02 21.13
CA LEU A 82 7.10 1.02 22.45
C LEU A 82 7.87 0.10 23.41
N LEU A 83 8.18 -1.14 23.00
CA LEU A 83 8.96 -2.08 23.81
C LEU A 83 10.34 -1.50 24.13
N ILE A 84 11.00 -0.90 23.14
CA ILE A 84 12.30 -0.28 23.33
C ILE A 84 12.21 0.91 24.29
N ALA A 85 11.20 1.76 24.16
CA ALA A 85 10.98 2.88 25.06
C ALA A 85 10.72 2.43 26.52
N MET A 86 10.01 1.31 26.72
CA MET A 86 9.71 0.77 28.05
C MET A 86 10.91 0.07 28.70
N PHE A 87 11.66 -0.75 27.95
CA PHE A 87 12.71 -1.61 28.51
C PHE A 87 14.13 -1.06 28.34
N GLY A 88 14.35 -0.09 27.45
CA GLY A 88 15.69 0.37 27.07
C GLY A 88 15.78 1.82 26.62
N GLY A 89 14.78 2.66 26.92
CA GLY A 89 14.60 4.00 26.35
C GLY A 89 15.74 5.01 26.57
N GLN A 90 16.68 4.73 27.48
CA GLN A 90 17.88 5.55 27.70
C GLN A 90 19.16 5.00 27.05
N SER A 91 19.12 3.78 26.52
CA SER A 91 20.27 3.18 25.83
C SER A 91 20.27 3.61 24.37
N GLY A 92 21.27 4.40 23.98
CA GLY A 92 21.43 4.85 22.58
C GLY A 92 21.49 3.70 21.58
N ILE A 93 22.01 2.53 21.99
CA ILE A 93 22.06 1.31 21.16
C ILE A 93 20.64 0.80 20.87
N MET A 94 19.76 0.79 21.87
CA MET A 94 18.39 0.32 21.69
C MET A 94 17.59 1.26 20.78
N ILE A 95 17.84 2.58 20.86
CA ILE A 95 17.24 3.57 19.95
C ILE A 95 17.70 3.31 18.51
N LEU A 96 18.98 3.00 18.28
CA LEU A 96 19.50 2.65 16.96
C LEU A 96 18.87 1.37 16.40
N VAL A 97 18.66 0.36 17.25
CA VAL A 97 17.93 -0.87 16.85
C VAL A 97 16.49 -0.54 16.45
N SER A 98 15.79 0.29 17.23
CA SER A 98 14.44 0.76 16.88
C SER A 98 14.41 1.46 15.54
N LEU A 99 15.41 2.29 15.26
CA LEU A 99 15.52 3.04 14.02
C LEU A 99 15.78 2.12 12.82
N LEU A 100 16.64 1.11 12.97
CA LEU A 100 16.85 0.10 11.93
C LEU A 100 15.57 -0.66 11.60
N VAL A 101 14.81 -1.09 12.62
CA VAL A 101 13.51 -1.75 12.42
C VAL A 101 12.52 -0.81 11.72
N ALA A 102 12.47 0.46 12.13
CA ALA A 102 11.62 1.49 11.52
C ALA A 102 11.95 1.72 10.04
N CYS A 103 13.23 1.79 9.69
CA CYS A 103 13.68 1.95 8.32
C CYS A 103 13.35 0.72 7.46
N LEU A 104 13.63 -0.49 7.96
CA LEU A 104 13.35 -1.73 7.23
C LEU A 104 11.84 -1.94 7.03
N ALA A 105 11.03 -1.71 8.06
CA ALA A 105 9.59 -1.81 7.97
C ALA A 105 8.98 -0.72 7.06
N GLY A 106 9.52 0.50 7.09
CA GLY A 106 9.10 1.58 6.19
C GLY A 106 9.35 1.27 4.72
N PHE A 107 10.53 0.71 4.42
CA PHE A 107 10.90 0.33 3.06
C PHE A 107 10.08 -0.87 2.56
N TYR A 108 9.90 -1.90 3.39
CA TYR A 108 9.17 -3.12 2.99
C TYR A 108 7.65 -2.93 2.96
N GLY A 109 7.09 -2.15 3.90
CA GLY A 109 5.65 -1.96 4.05
C GLY A 109 5.03 -0.98 3.06
N PHE A 110 5.82 -0.07 2.47
CA PHE A 110 5.32 0.97 1.57
C PHE A 110 6.13 1.03 0.27
N PRO A 111 6.04 0.00 -0.61
CA PRO A 111 6.86 -0.09 -1.82
C PRO A 111 6.63 1.07 -2.80
N LYS A 112 5.41 1.63 -2.86
CA LYS A 112 5.09 2.78 -3.73
C LYS A 112 5.71 4.10 -3.25
N ASN A 113 5.95 4.25 -1.94
CA ASN A 113 6.44 5.48 -1.31
C ASN A 113 7.37 5.16 -0.13
N PRO A 114 8.55 4.55 -0.39
CA PRO A 114 9.42 4.06 0.68
C PRO A 114 10.08 5.22 1.43
N ILE A 115 10.52 6.28 0.74
CA ILE A 115 11.26 7.39 1.36
C ILE A 115 10.40 8.14 2.39
N PRO A 116 9.18 8.60 2.07
CA PRO A 116 8.30 9.23 3.06
C PRO A 116 7.98 8.32 4.25
N ALA A 117 7.79 7.02 4.00
CA ALA A 117 7.46 6.05 5.03
C ALA A 117 8.64 5.82 6.00
N VAL A 118 9.85 5.65 5.47
CA VAL A 118 11.08 5.50 6.25
C VAL A 118 11.31 6.73 7.13
N VAL A 119 11.23 7.94 6.56
CA VAL A 119 11.46 9.18 7.32
C VAL A 119 10.42 9.36 8.43
N GLY A 120 9.13 9.15 8.12
CA GLY A 120 8.07 9.21 9.11
C GLY A 120 8.29 8.22 10.25
N PHE A 121 8.53 6.94 9.93
CA PHE A 121 8.75 5.93 10.95
C PHE A 121 10.02 6.13 11.76
N ALA A 122 11.11 6.60 11.15
CA ALA A 122 12.33 6.94 11.87
C ALA A 122 12.09 8.08 12.88
N VAL A 123 11.36 9.13 12.49
CA VAL A 123 11.00 10.23 13.40
C VAL A 123 10.15 9.71 14.57
N GLY A 124 9.14 8.87 14.29
CA GLY A 124 8.30 8.27 15.34
C GLY A 124 9.10 7.39 16.30
N ALA A 125 9.99 6.55 15.79
CA ALA A 125 10.85 5.68 16.58
C ALA A 125 11.84 6.45 17.47
N ILE A 126 12.39 7.57 16.98
CA ILE A 126 13.26 8.44 17.78
C ILE A 126 12.46 9.15 18.87
N LEU A 127 11.28 9.68 18.54
CA LEU A 127 10.48 10.46 19.49
C LEU A 127 9.84 9.59 20.57
N MET A 128 9.57 8.31 20.31
CA MET A 128 8.87 7.43 21.24
C MET A 128 9.54 7.30 22.62
N PRO A 129 10.85 7.00 22.75
CA PRO A 129 11.55 7.00 24.04
C PRO A 129 11.43 8.32 24.81
N PHE A 130 11.52 9.46 24.12
CA PHE A 130 11.38 10.77 24.76
C PHE A 130 9.94 11.05 25.19
N ALA A 131 8.95 10.68 24.37
CA ALA A 131 7.54 10.85 24.69
C ALA A 131 7.13 10.01 25.91
N VAL A 132 7.58 8.75 25.98
CA VAL A 132 7.36 7.87 27.14
C VAL A 132 8.06 8.42 28.38
N GLY A 133 9.33 8.82 28.25
CA GLY A 133 10.10 9.39 29.36
C GLY A 133 9.52 10.72 29.88
N PHE A 134 8.97 11.56 29.01
CA PHE A 134 8.30 12.80 29.39
C PHE A 134 6.96 12.53 30.08
N TYR A 135 6.14 11.64 29.51
CA TYR A 135 4.79 11.36 30.00
C TYR A 135 4.79 10.60 31.34
N LEU A 136 5.71 9.64 31.52
CA LEU A 136 5.83 8.85 32.75
C LEU A 136 6.72 9.51 33.82
N ARG A 137 7.21 10.73 33.58
CA ARG A 137 8.11 11.41 34.50
C ARG A 137 7.43 11.67 35.85
N GLY A 138 7.99 11.09 36.93
CA GLY A 138 7.49 11.27 38.29
C GLY A 138 6.31 10.37 38.67
N ARG A 139 6.06 9.29 37.92
CA ARG A 139 5.00 8.31 38.21
C ARG A 139 5.59 6.91 38.35
N ASP A 140 5.34 6.27 39.50
CA ASP A 140 5.84 4.92 39.80
C ASP A 140 4.91 3.80 39.30
N THR A 141 3.66 4.13 38.97
CA THR A 141 2.66 3.20 38.43
C THR A 141 1.87 3.85 37.30
N PHE A 142 1.60 3.07 36.27
CA PHE A 142 0.81 3.48 35.12
C PHE A 142 -0.07 2.34 34.64
N LEU A 143 -1.28 2.67 34.16
CA LEU A 143 -2.14 1.73 33.48
C LEU A 143 -1.67 1.60 32.01
N ASN A 144 -1.71 0.39 31.45
CA ASN A 144 -1.27 0.14 30.07
C ASN A 144 -2.01 1.01 29.02
N LEU A 145 -3.25 1.40 29.30
CA LEU A 145 -4.02 2.33 28.45
C LEU A 145 -3.37 3.72 28.36
N GLU A 146 -2.58 4.13 29.34
CA GLU A 146 -1.92 5.44 29.33
C GLU A 146 -0.75 5.51 28.34
N LEU A 147 -0.25 4.37 27.85
CA LEU A 147 0.79 4.32 26.81
C LEU A 147 0.29 4.79 25.43
N PHE A 148 -1.03 4.93 25.25
CA PHE A 148 -1.59 5.54 24.05
C PHE A 148 -1.22 7.01 23.89
N ILE A 149 -1.08 7.73 25.00
CA ILE A 149 -0.75 9.16 25.01
C ILE A 149 0.67 9.42 24.45
N PRO A 150 1.74 8.78 24.97
CA PRO A 150 3.08 8.94 24.39
C PRO A 150 3.17 8.38 22.97
N MET A 151 2.39 7.36 22.62
CA MET A 151 2.30 6.87 21.24
C MET A 151 1.76 7.94 20.27
N ILE A 152 0.67 8.63 20.63
CA ILE A 152 0.12 9.71 19.80
C ILE A 152 1.10 10.90 19.75
N MET A 153 1.77 11.24 20.85
CA MET A 153 2.77 12.30 20.88
C MET A 153 3.96 12.03 19.96
N ALA A 154 4.40 10.78 19.84
CA ALA A 154 5.52 10.40 18.97
C ALA A 154 5.08 10.18 17.52
N PHE A 155 4.04 9.36 17.30
CA PHE A 155 3.62 8.96 15.96
C PHE A 155 2.70 9.97 15.28
N GLY A 156 2.00 10.85 16.00
CA GLY A 156 1.18 11.91 15.41
C GLY A 156 2.01 12.84 14.50
N PRO A 157 3.09 13.47 15.01
CA PRO A 157 3.99 14.28 14.20
C PRO A 157 4.67 13.47 13.08
N ALA A 158 5.05 12.21 13.37
CA ALA A 158 5.68 11.31 12.41
C ALA A 158 4.80 11.01 11.19
N PHE A 159 3.50 10.72 11.41
CA PHE A 159 2.54 10.50 10.34
C PHE A 159 2.25 11.78 9.56
N LEU A 160 2.26 12.94 10.22
CA LEU A 160 2.12 14.23 9.56
C LEU A 160 3.31 14.52 8.63
N ILE A 161 4.54 14.24 9.08
CA ILE A 161 5.74 14.32 8.24
C ILE A 161 5.67 13.35 7.06
N LYS A 162 5.28 12.09 7.30
CA LYS A 162 5.05 11.12 6.22
C LYS A 162 4.06 11.65 5.20
N TYR A 163 2.93 12.19 5.65
CA TYR A 163 1.89 12.73 4.77
C TYR A 163 2.37 13.91 3.92
N ILE A 164 3.11 14.85 4.51
CA ILE A 164 3.70 15.98 3.79
C ILE A 164 4.72 15.48 2.76
N LEU A 165 5.61 14.57 3.15
CA LEU A 165 6.64 14.03 2.25
C LEU A 165 6.05 13.20 1.12
N SER A 166 4.99 12.44 1.37
CA SER A 166 4.26 11.69 0.34
C SER A 166 3.55 12.59 -0.68
N LYS A 167 3.30 13.87 -0.36
CA LYS A 167 2.79 14.85 -1.33
C LYS A 167 3.89 15.57 -2.11
N LEU A 168 5.09 15.66 -1.55
CA LEU A 168 6.22 16.38 -2.15
C LEU A 168 7.08 15.48 -3.03
N ILE A 169 7.18 14.20 -2.70
CA ILE A 169 7.96 13.22 -3.46
C ILE A 169 6.97 12.40 -4.29
N PRO A 170 7.08 12.40 -5.64
CA PRO A 170 6.23 11.58 -6.48
C PRO A 170 6.42 10.11 -6.13
N ALA A 171 5.32 9.35 -6.14
CA ALA A 171 5.38 7.91 -5.95
C ALA A 171 6.23 7.28 -7.05
N ASN A 172 7.06 6.30 -6.69
CA ASN A 172 7.68 5.45 -7.70
C ASN A 172 6.55 4.54 -8.23
N ASP A 173 6.06 4.86 -9.42
CA ASP A 173 5.23 3.95 -10.23
C ASP A 173 6.12 2.85 -10.85
#